data_AF-R6EWQ9-F1
#
_entry.id   AF-R6EWQ9-F1
#
_cell.length_a   1.000
_cell.length_b   1.000
_cell.length_c   1.000
_cell.angle_alpha   90.00
_cell.angle_beta   90.00
_cell.angle_gamma   90.00
#
_symmetry.space_group_name_H-M   'P 1'
#
loop_
_entity.id
_entity.type
_entity.pdbx_description
1 polymer ?
#
loop_
_entity_poly.entity_id
_entity_poly.type
_entity_poly.pdbx_seq_one_letter_code
_entity_poly.pdbx_strand_id
1 'polypeptide(L)'
;MIIIDDERRILNLNHMAIYLMLTAEEMAMYGDKLKRLNNYRRVTRGIFRFEIVEKGSTPYEQLPKEMTRGAARACNLLVRLVNSIHKIYCYGLDFVDMSLDSDSIHNELNLIVDEICRKNIFQLDILEYRNTGTAMSALQMYRNCNIVKSVFERALEGGVISKNDFPDVRMQRVSETADLARSRSIAEDAFAGPLSDKIERERCERELPDRRPNISINLKNVPTGSCYKSGKLKMSIGLELIIDGDIVNVPITKIDQKMLYTAVLVAALEGKRLKRSDFTTDVALKSDLLKRVFRGLSLESTFTEWVSMVNLHGDAARINDAKSKMNKDIWNCLPRKHRNAYYYVCLVTESPRTKDTRYKIRASSNRISIAGFISNRIIA
;
A
#
# COMPACT_ATOMS: atom_id res chain seq x y z
N MET A 1 26.76 11.58 7.49
CA MET A 1 25.46 12.22 7.23
C MET A 1 24.41 12.12 8.35
N ILE A 2 23.87 13.27 8.77
CA ILE A 2 22.71 13.42 9.67
C ILE A 2 21.42 13.45 8.82
N ILE A 3 20.37 12.73 9.21
CA ILE A 3 19.08 12.70 8.48
C ILE A 3 18.00 13.38 9.32
N ILE A 4 17.20 14.25 8.69
CA ILE A 4 16.12 15.00 9.34
C ILE A 4 14.81 14.86 8.55
N ASP A 5 13.72 14.69 9.27
CA ASP A 5 12.34 14.66 8.74
C ASP A 5 11.72 16.06 8.76
N ASP A 6 11.16 16.50 7.62
CA ASP A 6 10.49 17.79 7.49
C ASP A 6 8.97 17.63 7.32
N GLU A 7 8.22 17.72 8.42
CA GLU A 7 6.77 17.55 8.41
C GLU A 7 6.00 18.73 7.79
N ARG A 8 6.64 19.89 7.55
CA ARG A 8 6.00 21.12 7.07
C ARG A 8 6.50 21.45 5.67
N ARG A 9 5.86 20.85 4.65
CA ARG A 9 6.13 21.09 3.23
C ARG A 9 6.32 22.60 2.92
N ILE A 10 7.45 22.98 2.32
CA ILE A 10 7.68 23.18 0.88
C ILE A 10 9.09 23.79 0.76
N LEU A 11 10.08 22.94 0.49
CA LEU A 11 11.24 23.37 -0.26
C LEU A 11 11.13 22.71 -1.63
N ASN A 12 10.78 23.51 -2.63
CA ASN A 12 10.58 23.05 -4.00
C ASN A 12 11.94 22.84 -4.70
N LEU A 13 12.80 22.01 -4.11
CA LEU A 13 14.09 21.61 -4.67
C LEU A 13 13.82 20.42 -5.61
N ASN A 14 13.15 20.67 -6.74
CA ASN A 14 12.72 19.63 -7.69
C ASN A 14 13.86 18.93 -8.43
N HIS A 15 15.10 19.33 -8.19
CA HIS A 15 16.28 18.73 -8.80
C HIS A 15 16.98 17.80 -7.80
N MET A 16 17.42 16.64 -8.27
CA MET A 16 18.46 15.86 -7.57
C MET A 16 19.71 16.72 -7.57
N ALA A 17 19.91 17.47 -6.50
CA ALA A 17 21.00 18.40 -6.34
C ALA A 17 21.63 18.24 -4.97
N ILE A 18 22.95 18.40 -4.92
CA ILE A 18 23.74 18.46 -3.71
C ILE A 18 24.15 19.92 -3.55
N TYR A 19 23.69 20.54 -2.47
CA TYR A 19 23.96 21.94 -2.20
C TYR A 19 25.19 22.05 -1.30
N LEU A 20 26.24 22.68 -1.80
CA LEU A 20 27.39 23.08 -1.02
C LEU A 20 27.17 24.52 -0.55
N MET A 21 27.00 24.68 0.75
CA MET A 21 26.61 25.92 1.39
C MET A 21 27.82 26.56 2.05
N LEU A 22 28.24 27.72 1.57
CA LEU A 22 29.46 28.40 2.02
C LEU A 22 29.13 29.79 2.58
N THR A 23 29.86 30.26 3.59
CA THR A 23 29.81 31.68 3.99
C THR A 23 30.36 32.57 2.86
N ALA A 24 30.12 33.88 2.92
CA ALA A 24 30.72 34.84 1.98
C ALA A 24 32.26 34.72 1.91
N GLU A 25 32.89 34.51 3.06
CA GLU A 25 34.34 34.34 3.21
C GLU A 25 34.81 33.02 2.56
N GLU A 26 34.13 31.91 2.84
CA GLU A 26 34.40 30.60 2.23
C GLU A 26 34.17 30.64 0.71
N MET A 27 33.16 31.38 0.25
CA MET A 27 32.86 31.56 -1.17
C MET A 27 33.99 32.33 -1.88
N ALA A 28 34.51 33.38 -1.25
CA ALA A 28 35.64 34.16 -1.77
C ALA A 28 36.93 33.31 -1.82
N MET A 29 37.12 32.44 -0.84
CA MET A 29 38.33 31.62 -0.71
C MET A 29 38.32 30.35 -1.59
N TYR A 30 37.18 29.67 -1.67
CA TYR A 30 37.06 28.34 -2.27
C TYR A 30 36.13 28.27 -3.49
N GLY A 31 35.36 29.33 -3.77
CA GLY A 31 34.31 29.32 -4.80
C GLY A 31 34.81 28.95 -6.19
N ASP A 32 35.96 29.49 -6.62
CA ASP A 32 36.52 29.20 -7.94
C ASP A 32 37.04 27.77 -8.07
N LYS A 33 37.64 27.23 -7.00
CA LYS A 33 38.07 25.83 -6.92
C LYS A 33 36.89 24.88 -7.03
N LEU A 34 35.79 25.17 -6.31
CA LEU A 34 34.59 24.35 -6.32
C LEU A 34 33.81 24.45 -7.65
N LYS A 35 33.78 25.64 -8.27
CA LYS A 35 33.21 25.81 -9.63
C LYS A 35 33.95 24.94 -10.66
N ARG A 36 35.28 24.84 -10.57
CA ARG A 36 36.08 23.95 -11.43
C ARG A 36 35.76 22.48 -11.15
N LEU A 37 35.56 22.10 -9.89
CA LEU A 37 35.17 20.73 -9.50
C LEU A 37 33.77 20.33 -10.01
N ASN A 38 32.82 21.26 -10.05
CA ASN A 38 31.47 21.02 -10.56
C ASN A 38 31.43 20.66 -12.06
N ASN A 39 32.46 21.02 -12.84
CA ASN A 39 32.56 20.64 -14.24
C ASN A 39 32.91 19.15 -14.45
N TYR A 40 33.32 18.44 -13.39
CA TYR A 40 33.59 17.01 -13.45
C TYR A 40 32.30 16.21 -13.29
N ARG A 41 31.62 15.98 -14.42
CA ARG A 41 30.41 15.16 -14.52
C ARG A 41 30.54 13.76 -13.88
N ARG A 42 31.76 13.25 -13.74
CA ARG A 42 32.08 11.99 -13.05
C ARG A 42 31.72 12.00 -11.56
N VAL A 43 31.92 13.10 -10.83
CA VAL A 43 31.59 13.18 -9.39
C VAL A 43 30.11 12.98 -9.15
N THR A 44 29.32 13.68 -9.97
CA THR A 44 27.86 13.63 -9.89
C THR A 44 27.24 12.33 -10.42
N ARG A 45 28.04 11.54 -11.14
CA ARG A 45 27.60 10.40 -11.97
C ARG A 45 26.43 10.73 -12.89
N GLY A 46 26.25 12.01 -13.22
CA GLY A 46 25.11 12.50 -13.99
C GLY A 46 23.76 12.48 -13.27
N ILE A 47 23.73 12.11 -11.99
CA ILE A 47 22.51 12.00 -11.17
C ILE A 47 22.22 13.26 -10.39
N PHE A 48 23.25 13.79 -9.73
CA PHE A 48 23.15 14.99 -8.93
C PHE A 48 23.66 16.21 -9.69
N ARG A 49 23.12 17.38 -9.41
CA ARG A 49 23.77 18.65 -9.74
C ARG A 49 24.43 19.20 -8.48
N PHE A 50 25.72 19.54 -8.52
CA PHE A 50 26.27 20.35 -7.43
C PHE A 50 25.87 21.80 -7.63
N GLU A 51 25.31 22.39 -6.59
CA GLU A 51 24.98 23.81 -6.57
C GLU A 51 25.71 24.44 -5.38
N ILE A 52 26.53 25.45 -5.66
CA ILE A 52 27.27 26.19 -4.65
C ILE A 52 26.42 27.41 -4.32
N VAL A 53 26.03 27.53 -3.06
CA VAL A 53 25.12 28.58 -2.58
C VAL A 53 25.72 29.27 -1.37
N GLU A 54 25.43 30.56 -1.20
CA GLU A 54 25.88 31.31 -0.05
C GLU A 54 24.94 31.05 1.15
N LYS A 55 25.52 30.78 2.33
CA LYS A 55 24.78 30.61 3.57
C LYS A 55 23.96 31.87 3.85
N GLY A 56 22.64 31.72 3.91
CA GLY A 56 21.69 32.83 4.12
C GLY A 56 20.95 33.30 2.86
N SER A 57 21.41 32.92 1.66
CA SER A 57 20.82 33.35 0.38
C SER A 57 19.70 32.44 -0.18
N THR A 58 19.06 31.59 0.67
CA THR A 58 18.17 30.39 0.43
C THR A 58 18.94 29.06 0.31
N PRO A 59 18.40 27.82 0.52
CA PRO A 59 17.16 27.26 1.13
C PRO A 59 17.08 27.25 2.67
N TYR A 60 18.16 27.65 3.35
CA TYR A 60 18.38 27.45 4.79
C TYR A 60 17.36 28.16 5.69
N GLU A 61 16.90 29.37 5.32
CA GLU A 61 15.93 30.14 6.09
C GLU A 61 14.49 29.61 5.98
N GLN A 62 14.24 28.70 5.03
CA GLN A 62 12.97 27.99 4.88
C GLN A 62 12.97 26.64 5.62
N LEU A 63 14.09 26.23 6.19
CA LEU A 63 14.16 25.06 7.05
C LEU A 63 13.45 25.37 8.39
N PRO A 64 12.67 24.43 8.95
CA PRO A 64 12.05 24.57 10.26
C PRO A 64 13.02 25.14 11.31
N LYS A 65 12.56 26.02 12.20
CA LYS A 65 13.39 26.65 13.25
C LYS A 65 14.17 25.62 14.10
N GLU A 66 13.63 24.42 14.25
CA GLU A 66 14.26 23.27 14.91
C GLU A 66 15.54 22.78 14.20
N MET A 67 15.66 22.98 12.88
CA MET A 67 16.86 22.68 12.09
C MET A 67 17.97 23.73 12.23
N THR A 68 17.64 24.96 12.65
CA THR A 68 18.57 26.12 12.65
C THR A 68 19.49 26.24 13.86
N ARG A 69 19.25 25.50 14.96
CA ARG A 69 19.91 25.77 16.25
C ARG A 69 21.25 25.07 16.51
N GLY A 70 21.69 24.10 15.69
CA GLY A 70 23.00 23.46 15.90
C GLY A 70 23.55 22.67 14.72
N ALA A 71 22.80 21.68 14.21
CA ALA A 71 23.28 20.76 13.18
C ALA A 71 23.54 21.44 11.83
N ALA A 72 22.66 22.33 11.39
CA ALA A 72 22.78 22.98 10.09
C ALA A 72 23.84 24.10 10.05
N ARG A 73 24.28 24.61 11.21
CA ARG A 73 25.42 25.56 11.30
C ARG A 73 26.78 24.88 11.13
N ALA A 74 26.89 23.64 11.59
CA ALA A 74 28.12 22.84 11.52
C ALA A 74 28.28 22.10 10.18
N CYS A 75 27.21 21.97 9.40
CA CYS A 75 27.20 21.33 8.09
C CYS A 75 27.36 22.36 6.98
N ASN A 76 27.99 21.96 5.87
CA ASN A 76 28.09 22.76 4.65
C ASN A 76 27.61 21.98 3.42
N LEU A 77 27.00 20.80 3.60
CA LEU A 77 26.38 20.00 2.55
C LEU A 77 24.93 19.68 2.90
N LEU A 78 24.04 19.83 1.91
CA LEU A 78 22.62 19.48 2.00
C LEU A 78 22.18 18.69 0.77
N VAL A 79 21.47 17.59 0.99
CA VAL A 79 20.88 16.77 -0.07
C VAL A 79 19.47 16.31 0.31
N ARG A 80 18.59 16.20 -0.68
CA ARG A 80 17.24 15.65 -0.53
C ARG A 80 17.26 14.13 -0.66
N LEU A 81 16.62 13.43 0.29
CA LEU A 81 16.48 11.98 0.32
C LEU A 81 15.00 11.58 0.16
N VAL A 82 14.75 10.39 -0.39
CA VAL A 82 13.41 9.80 -0.49
C VAL A 82 12.99 9.29 0.89
N ASN A 83 11.84 9.74 1.42
CA ASN A 83 11.30 9.29 2.72
C ASN A 83 10.39 8.05 2.54
N SER A 84 10.54 7.06 3.42
CA SER A 84 9.84 5.77 3.37
C SER A 84 8.42 5.73 3.96
N ILE A 85 7.93 6.77 4.66
CA ILE A 85 6.74 6.58 5.51
C ILE A 85 5.55 7.48 5.16
N HIS A 86 5.72 8.78 4.85
CA HIS A 86 4.56 9.69 4.83
C HIS A 86 4.63 10.91 3.88
N LYS A 87 4.69 10.76 2.55
CA LYS A 87 4.54 11.91 1.59
C LYS A 87 5.29 13.21 1.99
N ILE A 88 6.44 13.04 2.63
CA ILE A 88 7.36 14.03 3.21
C ILE A 88 8.72 13.74 2.56
N TYR A 89 9.61 14.72 2.45
CA TYR A 89 10.98 14.50 2.00
C TYR A 89 11.91 14.55 3.22
N CYS A 90 12.91 13.66 3.29
CA CYS A 90 13.97 13.77 4.28
C CYS A 90 15.10 14.61 3.69
N TYR A 91 15.88 15.25 4.56
CA TYR A 91 17.11 15.93 4.16
C TYR A 91 18.31 15.30 4.85
N GLY A 92 19.35 15.02 4.06
CA GLY A 92 20.66 14.63 4.52
C GLY A 92 21.54 15.87 4.68
N LEU A 93 22.13 16.05 5.86
CA LEU A 93 23.10 17.09 6.16
C LEU A 93 24.46 16.45 6.39
N ASP A 94 25.49 17.02 5.77
CA ASP A 94 26.87 16.59 5.99
C ASP A 94 27.86 17.76 5.99
N PHE A 95 29.11 17.44 6.32
CA PHE A 95 30.21 18.37 6.28
C PHE A 95 31.29 17.87 5.32
N VAL A 96 31.86 18.80 4.55
CA VAL A 96 33.00 18.59 3.65
C VAL A 96 34.09 19.58 4.05
N ASP A 97 35.30 19.08 4.28
CA ASP A 97 36.41 19.95 4.63
C ASP A 97 36.96 20.67 3.39
N MET A 98 36.62 21.96 3.26
CA MET A 98 37.02 22.78 2.10
C MET A 98 38.52 23.11 2.07
N SER A 99 39.23 22.89 3.17
CA SER A 99 40.68 23.14 3.28
C SER A 99 41.53 22.07 2.59
N LEU A 100 40.97 20.88 2.36
CA LEU A 100 41.61 19.78 1.62
C LEU A 100 41.97 20.18 0.20
N ASP A 101 42.92 19.51 -0.46
CA ASP A 101 43.20 19.77 -1.87
C ASP A 101 42.05 19.31 -2.80
N SER A 102 42.12 19.66 -4.09
CA SER A 102 41.03 19.40 -5.04
C SER A 102 40.73 17.91 -5.24
N ASP A 103 41.75 17.04 -5.19
CA ASP A 103 41.58 15.60 -5.42
C ASP A 103 40.98 14.94 -4.17
N SER A 104 41.41 15.39 -2.99
CA SER A 104 40.84 14.96 -1.72
C SER A 104 39.35 15.35 -1.59
N ILE A 105 38.98 16.59 -1.92
CA ILE A 105 37.57 17.02 -1.95
C ILE A 105 36.77 16.19 -2.98
N HIS A 106 37.35 15.91 -4.14
CA HIS A 106 36.70 15.08 -5.16
C HIS A 106 36.38 13.67 -4.63
N ASN A 107 37.34 13.06 -3.93
CA ASN A 107 37.17 11.74 -3.31
C ASN A 107 36.11 11.76 -2.20
N GLU A 108 36.12 12.79 -1.35
CA GLU A 108 35.13 12.97 -0.30
C GLU A 108 33.71 13.11 -0.86
N LEU A 109 33.54 13.95 -1.89
CA LEU A 109 32.25 14.10 -2.59
C LEU A 109 31.78 12.79 -3.24
N ASN A 110 32.68 12.00 -3.81
CA ASN A 110 32.35 10.68 -4.36
C ASN A 110 31.84 9.71 -3.28
N LEU A 111 32.48 9.67 -2.10
CA LEU A 111 32.05 8.84 -0.98
C LEU A 111 30.68 9.26 -0.46
N ILE A 112 30.41 10.58 -0.41
CA ILE A 112 29.11 11.12 -0.01
C ILE A 112 28.03 10.75 -1.04
N VAL A 113 28.31 10.87 -2.33
CA VAL A 113 27.39 10.45 -3.40
C VAL A 113 27.06 8.96 -3.29
N ASP A 114 28.05 8.12 -3.03
CA ASP A 114 27.90 6.69 -2.74
C ASP A 114 26.95 6.44 -1.56
N GLU A 115 27.18 7.13 -0.44
CA GLU A 115 26.35 7.00 0.76
C GLU A 115 24.91 7.44 0.50
N ILE A 116 24.71 8.53 -0.24
CA ILE A 116 23.39 9.03 -0.65
C ILE A 116 22.66 8.00 -1.52
N CYS A 117 23.35 7.40 -2.50
CA CYS A 117 22.77 6.37 -3.36
C CYS A 117 22.33 5.15 -2.54
N ARG A 118 23.20 4.63 -1.66
CA ARG A 118 22.87 3.48 -0.79
C ARG A 118 21.68 3.77 0.11
N LYS A 119 21.60 4.97 0.70
CA LYS A 119 20.47 5.36 1.54
C LYS A 119 19.17 5.48 0.74
N ASN A 120 19.20 6.05 -0.46
CA ASN A 120 18.01 6.11 -1.31
C ASN A 120 17.55 4.71 -1.75
N ILE A 121 18.46 3.80 -2.11
CA ILE A 121 18.15 2.39 -2.40
C ILE A 121 17.44 1.76 -1.20
N PHE A 122 18.04 1.85 0.00
CA PHE A 122 17.47 1.30 1.23
C PHE A 122 16.07 1.87 1.54
N GLN A 123 15.85 3.17 1.33
CA GLN A 123 14.54 3.78 1.54
C GLN A 123 13.50 3.32 0.50
N LEU A 124 13.92 3.11 -0.75
CA LEU A 124 13.07 2.54 -1.80
C LEU A 124 12.69 1.08 -1.50
N ASP A 125 13.61 0.29 -0.93
CA ASP A 125 13.33 -1.09 -0.48
C ASP A 125 12.27 -1.12 0.63
N ILE A 126 12.31 -0.16 1.56
CA ILE A 126 11.28 -0.04 2.61
C ILE A 126 9.92 0.33 2.01
N LEU A 127 9.89 1.23 1.01
CA LEU A 127 8.66 1.62 0.30
C LEU A 127 8.04 0.46 -0.47
N GLU A 128 8.89 -0.37 -1.10
CA GLU A 128 8.51 -1.62 -1.76
C GLU A 128 7.85 -2.59 -0.77
N TYR A 129 8.42 -2.75 0.42
CA TYR A 129 7.93 -3.68 1.45
C TYR A 129 6.61 -3.25 2.12
N ARG A 130 6.34 -1.94 2.25
CA ARG A 130 5.27 -1.41 3.13
C ARG A 130 4.00 -0.95 2.43
N ASN A 131 3.84 -1.15 1.13
CA ASN A 131 2.83 -0.42 0.36
C ASN A 131 1.35 -0.73 0.73
N THR A 132 0.75 0.22 1.43
CA THR A 132 -0.65 0.31 1.88
C THR A 132 -1.50 1.03 0.82
N GLY A 133 -1.76 0.36 -0.29
CA GLY A 133 -2.66 0.81 -1.35
C GLY A 133 -3.26 -0.34 -2.13
N THR A 134 -4.02 -0.01 -3.19
CA THR A 134 -4.44 -0.98 -4.21
C THR A 134 -3.23 -1.49 -5.00
N ALA A 135 -3.25 -2.73 -5.47
CA ALA A 135 -2.18 -3.40 -6.20
C ALA A 135 -1.72 -2.58 -7.41
N MET A 136 -2.61 -1.91 -8.14
CA MET A 136 -2.21 -1.06 -9.28
C MET A 136 -1.43 0.20 -8.87
N SER A 137 -1.82 0.86 -7.78
CA SER A 137 -1.06 2.00 -7.25
C SER A 137 0.27 1.53 -6.66
N ALA A 138 0.27 0.36 -6.00
CA ALA A 138 1.48 -0.25 -5.47
C ALA A 138 2.43 -0.70 -6.60
N LEU A 139 1.92 -1.26 -7.70
CA LEU A 139 2.66 -1.68 -8.89
C LEU A 139 3.23 -0.50 -9.68
N GLN A 140 2.45 0.58 -9.83
CA GLN A 140 2.93 1.81 -10.48
C GLN A 140 4.00 2.48 -9.64
N MET A 141 3.80 2.58 -8.32
CA MET A 141 4.82 3.07 -7.40
C MET A 141 6.04 2.15 -7.40
N TYR A 142 5.86 0.83 -7.44
CA TYR A 142 6.93 -0.15 -7.51
C TYR A 142 7.77 0.00 -8.78
N ARG A 143 7.13 0.06 -9.96
CA ARG A 143 7.81 0.29 -11.24
C ARG A 143 8.60 1.60 -11.21
N ASN A 144 8.01 2.67 -10.71
CA ASN A 144 8.70 3.96 -10.60
C ASN A 144 9.86 3.89 -9.59
N CYS A 145 9.67 3.23 -8.45
CA CYS A 145 10.72 3.04 -7.44
C CYS A 145 11.88 2.20 -7.99
N ASN A 146 11.61 1.10 -8.69
CA ASN A 146 12.63 0.26 -9.31
C ASN A 146 13.42 0.98 -10.39
N ILE A 147 12.74 1.76 -11.22
CA ILE A 147 13.44 2.53 -12.25
C ILE A 147 14.37 3.55 -11.58
N VAL A 148 13.90 4.27 -10.56
CA VAL A 148 14.73 5.21 -9.80
C VAL A 148 15.85 4.49 -9.02
N LYS A 149 15.58 3.31 -8.45
CA LYS A 149 16.56 2.44 -7.77
C LYS A 149 17.66 1.99 -8.72
N SER A 150 17.30 1.52 -9.92
CA SER A 150 18.26 1.10 -10.94
C SER A 150 19.21 2.23 -11.39
N VAL A 151 18.74 3.48 -11.36
CA VAL A 151 19.60 4.65 -11.62
C VAL A 151 20.65 4.82 -10.52
N PHE A 152 20.27 4.66 -9.25
CA PHE A 152 21.20 4.72 -8.12
C PHE A 152 22.17 3.53 -8.10
N GLU A 153 21.72 2.32 -8.41
CA GLU A 153 22.56 1.12 -8.48
C GLU A 153 23.61 1.23 -9.59
N ARG A 154 23.21 1.64 -10.79
CA ARG A 154 24.16 1.91 -11.90
C ARG A 154 25.15 3.03 -11.58
N ALA A 155 24.74 4.00 -10.76
CA ALA A 155 25.68 4.98 -10.22
C ALA A 155 26.73 4.30 -9.35
N LEU A 156 26.35 3.44 -8.41
CA LEU A 156 27.27 2.73 -7.52
C LEU A 156 28.27 1.85 -8.28
N GLU A 157 27.91 1.35 -9.45
CA GLU A 157 28.79 0.61 -10.36
C GLU A 157 29.81 1.50 -11.11
N GLY A 158 29.80 2.82 -10.87
CA GLY A 158 30.72 3.78 -11.49
C GLY A 158 30.26 4.32 -12.84
N GLY A 159 29.02 4.02 -13.26
CA GLY A 159 28.44 4.53 -14.49
C GLY A 159 28.11 6.03 -14.42
N VAL A 160 28.39 6.78 -15.49
CA VAL A 160 27.85 8.14 -15.68
C VAL A 160 26.51 8.04 -16.40
N ILE A 161 25.43 8.43 -15.71
CA ILE A 161 24.07 8.37 -16.20
C ILE A 161 23.78 9.55 -17.15
N SER A 162 23.22 9.26 -18.32
CA SER A 162 22.81 10.29 -19.26
C SER A 162 21.54 11.00 -18.79
N LYS A 163 21.35 12.27 -19.18
CA LYS A 163 20.08 12.97 -18.96
C LYS A 163 18.88 12.26 -19.61
N ASN A 164 19.13 11.50 -20.67
CA ASN A 164 18.12 10.71 -21.38
C ASN A 164 17.81 9.37 -20.69
N ASP A 165 18.64 8.94 -19.72
CA ASP A 165 18.40 7.75 -18.92
C ASP A 165 17.46 8.04 -17.75
N PHE A 166 17.20 9.31 -17.45
CA PHE A 166 16.11 9.69 -16.55
C PHE A 166 14.79 9.43 -17.27
N PRO A 167 13.96 8.52 -16.75
CA PRO A 167 12.65 8.30 -17.33
C PRO A 167 11.88 9.60 -17.18
N ASP A 168 11.20 10.00 -18.24
CA ASP A 168 10.21 11.06 -18.17
C ASP A 168 9.07 10.53 -17.29
N VAL A 169 9.18 10.64 -15.96
CA VAL A 169 8.15 10.24 -14.98
C VAL A 169 7.03 11.29 -15.04
N ARG A 170 6.49 11.52 -16.24
CA ARG A 170 5.16 12.08 -16.36
C ARG A 170 4.26 11.08 -15.67
N MET A 171 3.63 11.50 -14.57
CA MET A 171 2.56 10.77 -13.91
C MET A 171 1.41 10.62 -14.91
N GLN A 172 1.54 9.71 -15.87
CA GLN A 172 0.47 9.42 -16.80
C GLN A 172 -0.64 8.76 -15.98
N ARG A 173 -1.81 9.42 -15.97
CA ARG A 173 -3.07 8.76 -15.61
C ARG A 173 -3.36 7.78 -16.74
N VAL A 174 -2.99 6.51 -16.59
CA VAL A 174 -3.18 5.49 -17.64
C VAL A 174 -4.29 4.54 -17.25
N SER A 175 -5.21 4.33 -18.20
CA SER A 175 -6.38 3.48 -18.15
C SER A 175 -6.05 1.97 -18.21
N GLU A 176 -6.93 1.20 -17.59
CA GLU A 176 -6.89 -0.25 -17.36
C GLU A 176 -6.86 -1.08 -18.66
N THR A 177 -5.91 -2.03 -18.77
CA THR A 177 -6.05 -3.43 -19.29
C THR A 177 -4.72 -4.00 -19.84
N ALA A 178 -4.00 -3.29 -20.71
CA ALA A 178 -2.79 -3.84 -21.36
C ALA A 178 -1.53 -3.89 -20.46
N ASP A 179 -1.39 -2.98 -19.50
CA ASP A 179 -0.22 -2.88 -18.61
C ASP A 179 -0.20 -3.95 -17.50
N LEU A 180 -1.32 -4.60 -17.22
CA LEU A 180 -1.43 -5.63 -16.17
C LEU A 180 -0.64 -6.90 -16.54
N ALA A 181 -0.67 -7.33 -17.80
CA ALA A 181 0.05 -8.52 -18.26
C ALA A 181 1.58 -8.32 -18.22
N ARG A 182 2.06 -7.13 -18.62
CA ARG A 182 3.50 -6.80 -18.59
C ARG A 182 4.00 -6.54 -17.17
N SER A 183 3.17 -5.92 -16.32
CA SER A 183 3.49 -5.69 -14.89
C SER A 183 3.46 -6.99 -14.08
N ARG A 184 2.63 -7.96 -14.49
CA ARG A 184 2.57 -9.31 -13.92
C ARG A 184 3.87 -10.08 -14.15
N SER A 185 4.42 -10.07 -15.35
CA SER A 185 5.71 -10.73 -15.64
C SER A 185 6.84 -10.17 -14.76
N ILE A 186 6.89 -8.85 -14.58
CA ILE A 186 7.92 -8.18 -13.75
C ILE A 186 7.73 -8.49 -12.25
N ALA A 187 6.49 -8.56 -11.77
CA ALA A 187 6.20 -8.87 -10.36
C ALA A 187 6.35 -10.37 -10.04
N GLU A 188 6.04 -11.27 -10.97
CA GLU A 188 6.25 -12.71 -10.85
C GLU A 188 7.75 -13.04 -10.81
N ASP A 189 8.58 -12.32 -11.58
CA ASP A 189 10.04 -12.48 -11.57
C ASP A 189 10.73 -11.86 -10.34
N ALA A 190 10.24 -10.72 -9.83
CA ALA A 190 10.87 -10.00 -8.71
C ALA A 190 10.41 -10.45 -7.31
N PHE A 191 9.22 -11.06 -7.19
CA PHE A 191 8.62 -11.40 -5.91
C PHE A 191 8.12 -12.85 -5.85
N ALA A 192 9.04 -13.78 -5.62
CA ALA A 192 8.69 -15.05 -5.00
C ALA A 192 8.25 -14.81 -3.54
N GLY A 193 7.03 -14.29 -3.30
CA GLY A 193 6.59 -13.96 -1.93
C GLY A 193 5.23 -13.25 -1.75
N PRO A 194 4.95 -12.69 -0.54
CA PRO A 194 3.63 -12.23 -0.08
C PRO A 194 2.93 -11.17 -0.94
N LEU A 195 3.68 -10.44 -1.77
CA LEU A 195 3.13 -9.44 -2.70
C LEU A 195 2.46 -10.09 -3.92
N SER A 196 2.98 -11.22 -4.40
CA SER A 196 2.39 -11.98 -5.52
C SER A 196 0.94 -12.40 -5.20
N ASP A 197 0.71 -12.96 -4.02
CA ASP A 197 -0.64 -13.35 -3.56
C ASP A 197 -1.60 -12.16 -3.47
N LYS A 198 -1.13 -10.99 -3.03
CA LYS A 198 -1.94 -9.76 -2.95
C LYS A 198 -2.30 -9.25 -4.35
N ILE A 199 -1.34 -9.25 -5.27
CA ILE A 199 -1.53 -8.84 -6.67
C ILE A 199 -2.52 -9.78 -7.36
N GLU A 200 -2.31 -11.10 -7.24
CA GLU A 200 -3.18 -12.10 -7.86
C GLU A 200 -4.61 -12.01 -7.34
N ARG A 201 -4.78 -11.81 -6.01
CA ARG A 201 -6.09 -11.62 -5.39
C ARG A 201 -6.81 -10.39 -5.93
N GLU A 202 -6.13 -9.25 -6.03
CA GLU A 202 -6.73 -8.03 -6.58
C GLU A 202 -7.03 -8.15 -8.09
N ARG A 203 -6.18 -8.86 -8.84
CA ARG A 203 -6.44 -9.20 -10.25
C ARG A 203 -7.75 -9.97 -10.37
N CYS A 204 -7.87 -11.09 -9.64
CA CYS A 204 -9.07 -11.92 -9.64
C CYS A 204 -10.30 -11.20 -9.08
N GLU A 205 -10.16 -10.18 -8.23
CA GLU A 205 -11.29 -9.34 -7.76
C GLU A 205 -11.85 -8.44 -8.88
N ARG A 206 -11.03 -8.04 -9.86
CA ARG A 206 -11.37 -7.01 -10.86
C ARG A 206 -11.60 -7.54 -12.26
N GLU A 207 -10.75 -8.47 -12.69
CA GLU A 207 -10.80 -9.02 -14.04
C GLU A 207 -11.91 -10.07 -14.13
N LEU A 208 -12.81 -9.86 -15.09
CA LEU A 208 -13.82 -10.85 -15.42
C LEU A 208 -13.09 -12.10 -15.97
N PRO A 209 -13.22 -13.28 -15.36
CA PRO A 209 -12.51 -14.45 -15.83
C PRO A 209 -13.06 -14.93 -17.17
N ASP A 210 -12.16 -15.32 -18.08
CA ASP A 210 -12.49 -15.80 -19.44
C ASP A 210 -13.49 -16.96 -19.44
N ARG A 211 -13.35 -17.85 -18.45
CA ARG A 211 -14.31 -18.92 -18.18
C ARG A 211 -15.12 -18.57 -16.95
N ARG A 212 -16.45 -18.58 -17.09
CA ARG A 212 -17.38 -18.48 -15.97
C ARG A 212 -17.58 -19.85 -15.32
N PRO A 213 -16.98 -20.13 -14.15
CA PRO A 213 -17.23 -21.37 -13.42
C PRO A 213 -18.71 -21.48 -13.01
N ASN A 214 -19.19 -22.71 -12.87
CA ASN A 214 -20.44 -22.97 -12.18
C ASN A 214 -20.16 -22.86 -10.68
N ILE A 215 -20.75 -21.85 -10.03
CA ILE A 215 -20.52 -21.57 -8.61
C ILE A 215 -21.86 -21.52 -7.90
N SER A 216 -21.98 -22.19 -6.76
CA SER A 216 -22.99 -21.88 -5.76
C SER A 216 -22.37 -21.53 -4.42
N ILE A 217 -23.01 -20.63 -3.68
CA ILE A 217 -22.59 -20.19 -2.35
C ILE A 217 -23.63 -20.66 -1.35
N ASN A 218 -23.24 -21.54 -0.43
CA ASN A 218 -24.12 -22.09 0.59
C ASN A 218 -23.66 -21.62 1.98
N LEU A 219 -24.49 -20.84 2.68
CA LEU A 219 -24.22 -20.47 4.06
C LEU A 219 -24.68 -21.59 5.01
N LYS A 220 -23.74 -22.26 5.67
CA LYS A 220 -24.02 -23.40 6.57
C LYS A 220 -22.92 -23.63 7.60
N ASN A 221 -23.07 -24.65 8.45
CA ASN A 221 -21.98 -25.10 9.32
C ASN A 221 -20.93 -25.83 8.49
N VAL A 222 -19.69 -25.35 8.53
CA VAL A 222 -18.53 -25.92 7.84
C VAL A 222 -17.41 -26.25 8.82
N PRO A 223 -16.55 -27.24 8.53
CA PRO A 223 -15.41 -27.57 9.37
C PRO A 223 -14.41 -26.42 9.42
N THR A 224 -13.84 -26.14 10.59
CA THR A 224 -12.81 -25.10 10.76
C THR A 224 -11.38 -25.61 10.49
N GLY A 225 -11.23 -26.90 10.16
CA GLY A 225 -9.93 -27.56 10.02
C GLY A 225 -9.23 -27.87 11.35
N SER A 226 -9.91 -27.64 12.49
CA SER A 226 -9.38 -27.95 13.82
C SER A 226 -10.30 -28.93 14.56
N CYS A 227 -9.74 -29.69 15.48
CA CYS A 227 -10.47 -30.66 16.30
C CYS A 227 -10.56 -30.20 17.76
N TYR A 228 -11.62 -30.61 18.46
CA TYR A 228 -11.64 -30.61 19.92
C TYR A 228 -10.64 -31.65 20.46
N LYS A 229 -10.30 -31.56 21.75
CA LYS A 229 -9.48 -32.57 22.43
C LYS A 229 -10.09 -33.99 22.33
N SER A 230 -11.41 -34.07 22.15
CA SER A 230 -12.16 -35.31 21.92
C SER A 230 -12.06 -35.89 20.50
N GLY A 231 -11.28 -35.27 19.60
CA GLY A 231 -11.17 -35.68 18.19
C GLY A 231 -12.33 -35.25 17.29
N LYS A 232 -13.45 -34.76 17.85
CA LYS A 232 -14.55 -34.19 17.06
C LYS A 232 -14.12 -32.93 16.32
N LEU A 233 -14.48 -32.82 15.05
CA LEU A 233 -14.24 -31.62 14.23
C LEU A 233 -14.97 -30.41 14.82
N LYS A 234 -14.26 -29.28 14.92
CA LYS A 234 -14.86 -28.01 15.25
C LYS A 234 -15.59 -27.48 14.01
N MET A 235 -16.84 -27.06 14.21
CA MET A 235 -17.69 -26.49 13.18
C MET A 235 -17.89 -25.00 13.44
N SER A 236 -18.01 -24.21 12.38
CA SER A 236 -18.45 -22.81 12.46
C SER A 236 -19.41 -22.53 11.32
N ILE A 237 -20.32 -21.56 11.51
CA ILE A 237 -21.06 -20.99 10.39
C ILE A 237 -20.05 -20.35 9.42
N GLY A 238 -20.07 -20.80 8.17
CA GLY A 238 -19.20 -20.33 7.11
C GLY A 238 -19.79 -20.61 5.74
N LEU A 239 -18.96 -20.58 4.70
CA LEU A 239 -19.39 -20.77 3.33
C LEU A 239 -18.95 -22.15 2.84
N GLU A 240 -19.88 -22.89 2.26
CA GLU A 240 -19.56 -23.94 1.32
C GLU A 240 -19.69 -23.36 -0.10
N LEU A 241 -18.57 -23.31 -0.82
CA LEU A 241 -18.52 -22.93 -2.22
C LEU A 241 -18.50 -24.22 -3.04
N ILE A 242 -19.49 -24.43 -3.89
CA ILE A 242 -19.47 -25.53 -4.86
C ILE A 242 -19.01 -24.92 -6.19
N ILE A 243 -17.83 -25.30 -6.67
CA ILE A 243 -17.17 -24.71 -7.83
C ILE A 243 -16.87 -25.83 -8.83
N ASP A 244 -17.59 -25.84 -9.95
CA ASP A 244 -17.50 -26.88 -10.99
C ASP A 244 -17.64 -28.31 -10.41
N GLY A 245 -18.44 -28.47 -9.35
CA GLY A 245 -18.67 -29.73 -8.64
C GLY A 245 -17.78 -29.96 -7.42
N ASP A 246 -16.68 -29.22 -7.27
CA ASP A 246 -15.80 -29.32 -6.11
C ASP A 246 -16.31 -28.51 -4.92
N ILE A 247 -16.18 -29.07 -3.71
CA ILE A 247 -16.57 -28.41 -2.47
C ILE A 247 -15.37 -27.72 -1.82
N VAL A 248 -15.48 -26.41 -1.59
CA VAL A 248 -14.52 -25.60 -0.83
C VAL A 248 -15.19 -24.99 0.39
N ASN A 249 -14.70 -25.33 1.58
CA ASN A 249 -15.22 -24.80 2.84
C ASN A 249 -14.41 -23.59 3.31
N VAL A 250 -15.09 -22.48 3.59
CA VAL A 250 -14.53 -21.23 4.11
C VAL A 250 -15.11 -20.99 5.51
N PRO A 251 -14.43 -21.42 6.58
CA PRO A 251 -14.89 -21.18 7.94
C PRO A 251 -14.77 -19.70 8.30
N ILE A 252 -15.86 -19.09 8.80
CA ILE A 252 -15.84 -17.70 9.27
C ILE A 252 -15.84 -17.71 10.80
N THR A 253 -14.73 -17.28 11.40
CA THR A 253 -14.55 -17.34 12.86
C THR A 253 -14.84 -16.00 13.54
N LYS A 254 -14.65 -14.88 12.84
CA LYS A 254 -14.89 -13.54 13.40
C LYS A 254 -16.33 -13.08 13.15
N ILE A 255 -16.93 -12.50 14.19
CA ILE A 255 -18.34 -12.10 14.21
C ILE A 255 -18.66 -10.99 13.20
N ASP A 256 -17.77 -10.01 13.04
CA ASP A 256 -17.88 -8.88 12.11
C ASP A 256 -17.83 -9.34 10.65
N GLN A 257 -16.91 -10.25 10.30
CA GLN A 257 -16.85 -10.89 8.98
C GLN A 257 -18.14 -11.67 8.67
N LYS A 258 -18.58 -12.49 9.63
CA LYS A 258 -19.77 -13.35 9.50
C LYS A 258 -21.02 -12.52 9.29
N MET A 259 -21.18 -11.46 10.08
CA MET A 259 -22.28 -10.51 9.96
C MET A 259 -22.25 -9.78 8.62
N LEU A 260 -21.11 -9.19 8.24
CA LEU A 260 -21.01 -8.43 6.99
C LEU A 260 -21.35 -9.30 5.76
N TYR A 261 -20.69 -10.45 5.62
CA TYR A 261 -20.87 -11.30 4.44
C TYR A 261 -22.30 -11.85 4.38
N THR A 262 -22.83 -12.34 5.51
CA THR A 262 -24.20 -12.87 5.56
C THR A 262 -25.23 -11.79 5.28
N ALA A 263 -25.09 -10.60 5.86
CA ALA A 263 -26.01 -9.49 5.63
C ALA A 263 -26.03 -9.09 4.16
N VAL A 264 -24.87 -9.05 3.48
CA VAL A 264 -24.79 -8.75 2.04
C VAL A 264 -25.42 -9.86 1.20
N LEU A 265 -25.22 -11.14 1.54
CA LEU A 265 -25.90 -12.26 0.86
C LEU A 265 -27.43 -12.18 1.00
N VAL A 266 -27.94 -12.00 2.22
CA VAL A 266 -29.38 -11.92 2.49
C VAL A 266 -29.97 -10.69 1.81
N ALA A 267 -29.30 -9.54 1.88
CA ALA A 267 -29.73 -8.34 1.17
C ALA A 267 -29.84 -8.60 -0.35
N ALA A 268 -28.85 -9.26 -0.94
CA ALA A 268 -28.87 -9.60 -2.37
C ALA A 268 -30.03 -10.53 -2.75
N LEU A 269 -30.37 -11.51 -1.90
CA LEU A 269 -31.54 -12.37 -2.08
C LEU A 269 -32.86 -11.61 -1.98
N GLU A 270 -32.93 -10.59 -1.11
CA GLU A 270 -34.09 -9.70 -0.96
C GLU A 270 -34.12 -8.54 -2.00
N GLY A 271 -33.20 -8.53 -2.98
CA GLY A 271 -33.10 -7.45 -3.97
C GLY A 271 -32.62 -6.09 -3.41
N LYS A 272 -32.09 -6.08 -2.19
CA LYS A 272 -31.56 -4.90 -1.48
C LYS A 272 -30.04 -4.79 -1.66
N ARG A 273 -29.49 -3.61 -1.38
CA ARG A 273 -28.05 -3.35 -1.35
C ARG A 273 -27.68 -2.68 -0.04
N LEU A 274 -26.65 -3.20 0.63
CA LEU A 274 -26.14 -2.61 1.86
C LEU A 274 -25.02 -1.62 1.58
N LYS A 275 -25.08 -0.48 2.26
CA LYS A 275 -24.05 0.56 2.30
C LYS A 275 -23.23 0.44 3.57
N ARG A 276 -22.04 1.06 3.58
CA ARG A 276 -21.26 1.26 4.82
C ARG A 276 -22.05 2.01 5.89
N SER A 277 -22.85 3.01 5.49
CA SER A 277 -23.72 3.75 6.41
C SER A 277 -24.73 2.87 7.14
N ASP A 278 -25.11 1.72 6.59
CA ASP A 278 -26.13 0.86 7.21
C ASP A 278 -25.62 0.16 8.47
N PHE A 279 -24.30 0.17 8.69
CA PHE A 279 -23.63 -0.42 9.84
C PHE A 279 -23.21 0.61 10.91
N THR A 280 -23.50 1.90 10.71
CA THR A 280 -23.29 2.91 11.76
C THR A 280 -24.30 2.71 12.87
N THR A 281 -23.96 3.11 14.10
CA THR A 281 -24.78 2.85 15.29
C THR A 281 -26.25 3.22 15.10
N ASP A 282 -26.53 4.45 14.64
CA ASP A 282 -27.89 4.96 14.50
C ASP A 282 -28.74 4.21 13.48
N VAL A 283 -28.11 3.74 12.40
CA VAL A 283 -28.81 3.03 11.31
C VAL A 283 -28.93 1.55 11.66
N ALA A 284 -27.88 0.94 12.18
CA ALA A 284 -27.83 -0.48 12.50
C ALA A 284 -28.86 -0.85 13.57
N LEU A 285 -29.00 -0.04 14.63
CA LEU A 285 -29.98 -0.26 15.70
C LEU A 285 -31.44 -0.20 15.21
N LYS A 286 -31.69 0.46 14.07
CA LYS A 286 -33.02 0.55 13.43
C LYS A 286 -33.22 -0.46 12.30
N SER A 287 -32.19 -1.21 11.92
CA SER A 287 -32.24 -2.10 10.77
C SER A 287 -32.82 -3.47 11.13
N ASP A 288 -34.05 -3.72 10.68
CA ASP A 288 -34.71 -5.03 10.85
C ASP A 288 -33.96 -6.15 10.12
N LEU A 289 -33.36 -5.85 8.97
CA LEU A 289 -32.55 -6.81 8.23
C LEU A 289 -31.33 -7.25 9.06
N LEU A 290 -30.58 -6.31 9.63
CA LEU A 290 -29.39 -6.64 10.41
C LEU A 290 -29.75 -7.39 11.70
N LYS A 291 -30.85 -7.02 12.36
CA LYS A 291 -31.38 -7.75 13.52
C LYS A 291 -31.78 -9.19 13.17
N ARG A 292 -32.49 -9.39 12.05
CA ARG A 292 -32.86 -10.72 11.55
C ARG A 292 -31.63 -11.57 11.23
N VAL A 293 -30.66 -11.02 10.51
CA VAL A 293 -29.38 -11.71 10.22
C VAL A 293 -28.64 -12.06 11.50
N PHE A 294 -28.56 -11.14 12.47
CA PHE A 294 -27.88 -11.38 13.74
C PHE A 294 -28.50 -12.53 14.53
N ARG A 295 -29.84 -12.54 14.66
CA ARG A 295 -30.59 -13.64 15.28
C ARG A 295 -30.37 -14.96 14.55
N GLY A 296 -30.39 -14.89 13.21
CA GLY A 296 -30.13 -16.00 12.30
C GLY A 296 -28.80 -16.72 12.53
N LEU A 297 -27.76 -15.93 12.80
CA LEU A 297 -26.41 -16.42 13.05
C LEU A 297 -26.19 -16.89 14.49
N SER A 298 -27.14 -16.64 15.39
CA SER A 298 -27.15 -17.08 16.79
C SER A 298 -25.80 -16.83 17.48
N LEU A 299 -25.39 -15.57 17.45
CA LEU A 299 -24.11 -15.10 17.96
C LEU A 299 -24.15 -15.00 19.49
N GLU A 300 -23.01 -15.19 20.15
CA GLU A 300 -22.90 -15.23 21.62
C GLU A 300 -23.14 -13.86 22.29
N SER A 301 -22.93 -12.75 21.57
CA SER A 301 -23.12 -11.39 22.09
C SER A 301 -24.52 -10.86 21.82
N THR A 302 -24.92 -9.76 22.48
CA THR A 302 -26.16 -9.05 22.11
C THR A 302 -25.98 -8.25 20.82
N PHE A 303 -27.09 -7.95 20.11
CA PHE A 303 -27.03 -7.13 18.89
C PHE A 303 -26.46 -5.74 19.17
N THR A 304 -26.88 -5.12 20.29
CA THR A 304 -26.39 -3.81 20.72
C THR A 304 -24.88 -3.84 21.01
N GLU A 305 -24.38 -4.86 21.71
CA GLU A 305 -22.94 -5.04 21.94
C GLU A 305 -22.17 -5.18 20.62
N TRP A 306 -22.70 -5.95 19.67
CA TRP A 306 -22.08 -6.10 18.36
C TRP A 306 -22.04 -4.77 17.59
N VAL A 307 -23.12 -3.99 17.60
CA VAL A 307 -23.14 -2.66 16.97
C VAL A 307 -22.08 -1.74 17.60
N SER A 308 -22.00 -1.71 18.94
CA SER A 308 -20.98 -0.94 19.67
C SER A 308 -19.58 -1.40 19.30
N MET A 309 -19.35 -2.72 19.20
CA MET A 309 -18.07 -3.30 18.83
C MET A 309 -17.63 -2.87 17.42
N VAL A 310 -18.54 -2.85 16.45
CA VAL A 310 -18.24 -2.47 15.06
C VAL A 310 -17.89 -0.98 14.93
N ASN A 311 -18.39 -0.15 15.85
CA ASN A 311 -18.24 1.31 15.86
C ASN A 311 -17.22 1.82 16.91
N LEU A 312 -16.51 0.94 17.62
CA LEU A 312 -15.60 1.28 18.73
C LEU A 312 -14.49 2.31 18.38
N HIS A 313 -14.13 2.42 17.10
CA HIS A 313 -13.11 3.35 16.60
C HIS A 313 -13.64 4.30 15.52
N GLY A 314 -14.93 4.62 15.61
CA GLY A 314 -15.66 5.48 14.68
C GLY A 314 -16.64 4.72 13.79
N ASP A 315 -17.42 5.48 13.04
CA ASP A 315 -18.54 5.01 12.22
C ASP A 315 -18.17 3.87 11.27
N ALA A 316 -18.72 2.69 11.57
CA ALA A 316 -18.52 1.44 10.85
C ALA A 316 -17.02 1.12 10.62
N ALA A 317 -16.13 1.53 11.55
CA ALA A 317 -14.69 1.42 11.38
C ALA A 317 -14.26 -0.03 11.10
N ARG A 318 -14.84 -1.00 11.82
CA ARG A 318 -14.45 -2.41 11.68
C ARG A 318 -15.06 -3.10 10.46
N ILE A 319 -16.03 -2.50 9.76
CA ILE A 319 -16.65 -3.11 8.57
C ILE A 319 -15.67 -3.20 7.40
N ASN A 320 -14.85 -2.19 7.18
CA ASN A 320 -13.84 -2.22 6.12
C ASN A 320 -12.76 -3.28 6.38
N ASP A 321 -12.36 -3.40 7.65
CA ASP A 321 -11.43 -4.44 8.09
C ASP A 321 -12.05 -5.83 7.93
N ALA A 322 -13.34 -5.98 8.28
CA ALA A 322 -14.09 -7.21 8.13
C ALA A 322 -14.17 -7.63 6.65
N LYS A 323 -14.44 -6.69 5.72
CA LYS A 323 -14.39 -6.95 4.28
C LYS A 323 -13.02 -7.50 3.86
N SER A 324 -11.95 -6.79 4.22
CA SER A 324 -10.59 -7.14 3.79
C SER A 324 -10.16 -8.50 4.32
N LYS A 325 -10.49 -8.81 5.59
CA LYS A 325 -10.19 -10.12 6.19
C LYS A 325 -11.04 -11.23 5.58
N MET A 326 -12.34 -11.01 5.39
CA MET A 326 -13.23 -11.99 4.74
C MET A 326 -12.75 -12.35 3.33
N ASN A 327 -12.39 -11.34 2.54
CA ASN A 327 -11.83 -11.52 1.20
C ASN A 327 -10.50 -12.30 1.23
N LYS A 328 -9.68 -12.10 2.25
CA LYS A 328 -8.44 -12.87 2.45
C LYS A 328 -8.74 -14.32 2.85
N ASP A 329 -9.72 -14.57 3.69
CA ASP A 329 -10.09 -15.91 4.14
C ASP A 329 -10.66 -16.76 2.98
N ILE A 330 -11.54 -16.17 2.15
CA ILE A 330 -12.00 -16.81 0.91
C ILE A 330 -10.81 -17.15 0.00
N TRP A 331 -9.89 -16.20 -0.19
CA TRP A 331 -8.70 -16.44 -1.00
C TRP A 331 -7.89 -17.60 -0.43
N ASN A 332 -7.57 -17.61 0.85
CA ASN A 332 -6.74 -18.66 1.44
C ASN A 332 -7.35 -20.07 1.31
N CYS A 333 -8.67 -20.18 1.30
CA CYS A 333 -9.36 -21.46 1.15
C CYS A 333 -9.51 -21.92 -0.30
N LEU A 334 -9.42 -21.02 -1.29
CA LEU A 334 -9.58 -21.37 -2.70
C LEU A 334 -8.31 -22.07 -3.25
N PRO A 335 -8.42 -23.31 -3.77
CA PRO A 335 -7.33 -23.96 -4.48
C PRO A 335 -6.91 -23.16 -5.73
N ARG A 336 -5.66 -23.31 -6.17
CA ARG A 336 -5.12 -22.62 -7.37
C ARG A 336 -6.01 -22.80 -8.61
N LYS A 337 -6.54 -24.01 -8.83
CA LYS A 337 -7.45 -24.30 -9.96
C LYS A 337 -8.77 -23.50 -9.95
N HIS A 338 -9.18 -23.00 -8.79
CA HIS A 338 -10.45 -22.30 -8.57
C HIS A 338 -10.29 -20.80 -8.31
N ARG A 339 -9.11 -20.22 -8.54
CA ARG A 339 -8.86 -18.78 -8.31
C ARG A 339 -9.81 -17.87 -9.08
N ASN A 340 -10.23 -18.27 -10.27
CA ASN A 340 -11.19 -17.51 -11.08
C ASN A 340 -12.57 -17.37 -10.41
N ALA A 341 -12.93 -18.30 -9.51
CA ALA A 341 -14.16 -18.19 -8.75
C ALA A 341 -14.18 -17.00 -7.79
N TYR A 342 -12.99 -16.53 -7.38
CA TYR A 342 -12.83 -15.40 -6.46
C TYR A 342 -13.58 -14.15 -6.91
N TYR A 343 -13.58 -13.84 -8.22
CA TYR A 343 -14.31 -12.73 -8.81
C TYR A 343 -15.79 -12.70 -8.41
N TYR A 344 -16.41 -13.88 -8.30
CA TYR A 344 -17.84 -14.04 -8.05
C TYR A 344 -18.18 -14.07 -6.57
N VAL A 345 -17.29 -14.59 -5.72
CA VAL A 345 -17.55 -14.83 -4.30
C VAL A 345 -16.98 -13.77 -3.37
N CYS A 346 -16.02 -12.95 -3.80
CA CYS A 346 -15.48 -11.89 -2.95
C CYS A 346 -16.51 -10.76 -2.70
N LEU A 347 -16.39 -10.08 -1.56
CA LEU A 347 -17.10 -8.84 -1.28
C LEU A 347 -16.43 -7.70 -2.03
N VAL A 348 -17.19 -6.96 -2.84
CA VAL A 348 -16.69 -5.79 -3.57
C VAL A 348 -17.43 -4.53 -3.18
N THR A 349 -16.77 -3.39 -3.41
CA THR A 349 -17.29 -2.05 -3.11
C THR A 349 -17.49 -1.27 -4.39
N GLU A 350 -18.71 -0.80 -4.66
CA GLU A 350 -19.01 -0.03 -5.88
C GLU A 350 -18.39 1.38 -5.86
N SER A 351 -18.22 1.99 -4.67
CA SER A 351 -17.65 3.35 -4.50
C SER A 351 -16.74 3.43 -3.26
N PRO A 352 -15.44 3.08 -3.35
CA PRO A 352 -14.59 2.86 -2.16
C PRO A 352 -14.22 4.11 -1.36
N ARG A 353 -14.59 5.32 -1.79
CA ARG A 353 -14.13 6.60 -1.21
C ARG A 353 -15.22 7.46 -0.57
N THR A 354 -16.44 6.95 -0.39
CA THR A 354 -17.59 7.75 0.07
C THR A 354 -18.43 7.01 1.12
N LYS A 355 -19.21 7.73 1.94
CA LYS A 355 -20.22 7.11 2.84
C LYS A 355 -21.25 6.25 2.08
N ASP A 356 -21.43 6.52 0.78
CA ASP A 356 -22.23 5.70 -0.15
C ASP A 356 -21.55 4.41 -0.66
N THR A 357 -20.48 3.95 -0.01
CA THR A 357 -19.84 2.68 -0.37
C THR A 357 -20.86 1.54 -0.26
N ARG A 358 -21.27 0.96 -1.40
CA ARG A 358 -22.17 -0.20 -1.47
C ARG A 358 -21.38 -1.50 -1.54
N TYR A 359 -21.77 -2.48 -0.74
CA TYR A 359 -21.20 -3.82 -0.77
C TYR A 359 -22.00 -4.72 -1.70
N LYS A 360 -21.29 -5.58 -2.44
CA LYS A 360 -21.88 -6.52 -3.38
C LYS A 360 -21.08 -7.82 -3.42
N ILE A 361 -21.79 -8.91 -3.67
CA ILE A 361 -21.23 -10.19 -4.13
C ILE A 361 -21.71 -10.37 -5.58
N ARG A 362 -20.82 -10.80 -6.48
CA ARG A 362 -21.13 -10.83 -7.93
C ARG A 362 -21.82 -12.12 -8.37
N ALA A 363 -21.86 -13.14 -7.53
CA ALA A 363 -22.68 -14.32 -7.76
C ALA A 363 -24.16 -13.93 -7.91
N SER A 364 -24.82 -14.52 -8.91
CA SER A 364 -26.26 -14.33 -9.13
C SER A 364 -27.06 -14.86 -7.94
N SER A 365 -28.18 -14.21 -7.59
CA SER A 365 -29.00 -14.59 -6.42
C SER A 365 -29.53 -16.03 -6.51
N ASN A 366 -29.84 -16.52 -7.71
CA ASN A 366 -30.24 -17.91 -7.95
C ASN A 366 -29.13 -18.95 -7.73
N ARG A 367 -27.90 -18.51 -7.45
CA ARG A 367 -26.74 -19.35 -7.10
C ARG A 367 -26.37 -19.25 -5.61
N ILE A 368 -27.16 -18.54 -4.82
CA ILE A 368 -26.95 -18.37 -3.39
C ILE A 368 -28.02 -19.19 -2.66
N SER A 369 -27.58 -20.02 -1.71
CA SER A 369 -28.48 -20.74 -0.81
C SER A 369 -28.08 -20.50 0.66
N ILE A 370 -29.08 -20.52 1.53
CA ILE A 370 -28.88 -20.40 2.99
C ILE A 370 -29.51 -21.64 3.62
N ALA A 371 -28.75 -22.35 4.46
CA ALA A 371 -29.24 -23.57 5.08
C ALA A 371 -30.53 -23.33 5.88
N GLY A 372 -31.46 -24.29 5.82
CA GLY A 372 -32.80 -24.19 6.40
C GLY A 372 -32.82 -23.72 7.87
N PHE A 373 -31.91 -24.22 8.69
CA PHE A 373 -31.83 -23.83 10.11
C PHE A 373 -31.39 -22.37 10.32
N ILE A 374 -30.66 -21.78 9.37
CA ILE A 374 -30.28 -20.36 9.37
C ILE A 374 -31.41 -19.55 8.74
N SER A 375 -31.94 -19.97 7.59
CA SER A 375 -33.02 -19.24 6.89
C SER A 375 -34.27 -19.12 7.76
N ASN A 376 -34.66 -20.19 8.46
CA ASN A 376 -35.82 -20.18 9.36
C ASN A 376 -35.69 -19.15 10.49
N ARG A 377 -34.46 -18.80 10.88
CA ARG A 377 -34.17 -17.80 11.91
C ARG A 377 -34.00 -16.37 11.37
N ILE A 378 -33.74 -16.23 10.06
CA ILE A 378 -33.60 -14.94 9.36
C ILE A 378 -34.94 -14.46 8.80
N ILE A 379 -35.81 -15.38 8.38
CA ILE A 379 -37.09 -15.09 7.73
C ILE A 379 -38.23 -14.96 8.75
N ALA A 380 -38.10 -15.59 9.93
CA ALA A 380 -38.98 -15.37 11.09
C ALA A 380 -38.64 -14.04 11.80
#